data_AF-A0A8I0BTL7-F1
#
_entry.id   AF-A0A8I0BTL7-F1
#
_cell.length_a   1.000
_cell.length_b   1.000
_cell.length_c   1.000
_cell.angle_alpha   90.00
_cell.angle_beta   90.00
_cell.angle_gamma   90.00
#
_symmetry.space_group_name_H-M   'P 1'
#
loop_
_entity.id
_entity.type
_entity.pdbx_description
1 polymer ?
#
loop_
_entity_poly.entity_id
_entity_poly.type
_entity_poly.pdbx_seq_one_letter_code
_entity_poly.pdbx_strand_id
1 'polypeptide(L)' 'MTDYRAHRPTIMGTTHMVCAGHNLAAAAGYRILEEGGNAIDAGVAAGIAINVVLPENT' A
#
# COMPACT_ATOMS: atom_id res chain seq x y z
N MET A 1 19.57 26.26 -11.54
CA MET A 1 18.86 25.43 -10.54
C MET A 1 18.13 24.34 -11.31
N THR A 2 18.70 23.15 -11.37
CA THR A 2 18.15 22.02 -12.16
C THR A 2 16.97 21.44 -11.40
N ASP A 3 15.80 21.37 -12.05
CA ASP A 3 14.59 20.74 -11.49
C ASP A 3 14.82 19.22 -11.38
N TYR A 4 15.26 18.76 -10.20
CA TYR A 4 15.42 17.33 -9.92
C TYR A 4 14.06 16.74 -9.56
N ARG A 5 13.28 16.39 -10.58
CA ARG A 5 12.00 15.71 -10.40
C ARG A 5 12.23 14.25 -10.05
N ALA A 6 11.64 13.80 -8.94
CA ALA A 6 11.56 12.38 -8.63
C ALA A 6 10.76 11.65 -9.71
N HIS A 7 11.35 10.59 -10.29
CA HIS A 7 10.65 9.74 -11.26
C HIS A 7 9.60 8.87 -10.55
N ARG A 8 8.32 9.10 -10.84
CA ARG A 8 7.18 8.34 -10.30
C ARG A 8 6.26 7.88 -11.44
N PRO A 9 6.60 6.80 -12.14
CA PRO A 9 5.77 6.27 -13.21
C PRO A 9 4.47 5.68 -12.63
N THR A 10 3.42 5.60 -13.45
CA THR A 10 2.21 4.86 -13.11
C THR A 10 2.56 3.38 -12.91
N ILE A 11 2.14 2.81 -11.78
CA ILE A 11 2.31 1.39 -11.48
C ILE A 11 1.00 0.66 -11.75
N MET A 12 1.08 -0.50 -12.40
CA MET A 12 -0.05 -1.36 -12.74
C MET A 12 0.20 -2.77 -12.20
N GLY A 13 -0.83 -3.39 -11.63
CA GLY A 13 -0.83 -4.79 -11.19
C GLY A 13 -1.75 -5.61 -12.08
N THR A 14 -1.31 -6.79 -12.50
CA THR A 14 -2.13 -7.71 -13.32
C THR A 14 -2.98 -8.64 -12.48
N THR A 15 -2.54 -8.95 -11.26
CA THR A 15 -3.23 -9.82 -10.30
C THR A 15 -3.62 -9.05 -9.04
N HIS A 16 -2.67 -8.31 -8.46
CA HIS A 16 -2.83 -7.61 -7.20
C HIS A 16 -2.27 -6.18 -7.30
N MET A 17 -2.92 -5.24 -6.62
CA MET A 17 -2.38 -3.90 -6.39
C MET A 17 -2.89 -3.39 -5.06
N VAL A 18 -1.99 -2.79 -4.26
CA VAL A 18 -2.33 -2.10 -3.02
C VAL A 18 -1.55 -0.79 -2.96
N CYS A 19 -2.22 0.29 -2.56
CA CYS A 19 -1.63 1.58 -2.28
C CYS A 19 -2.01 2.01 -0.86
N ALA A 20 -1.05 2.55 -0.10
CA ALA A 20 -1.26 3.06 1.24
C ALA A 20 -0.29 4.21 1.53
N GLY A 21 -0.60 5.01 2.56
CA GLY A 21 0.25 6.13 3.02
C GLY A 21 1.62 5.70 3.58
N HIS A 22 1.80 4.41 3.87
CA HIS A 22 3.06 3.83 4.34
C HIS A 22 3.35 2.51 3.61
N ASN A 23 4.61 2.28 3.23
CA ASN A 23 4.99 1.10 2.43
C ASN A 23 4.70 -0.24 3.15
N LEU A 24 4.90 -0.31 4.47
CA LEU A 24 4.57 -1.50 5.27
C LEU A 24 3.06 -1.77 5.36
N ALA A 25 2.22 -0.73 5.34
CA ALA A 25 0.77 -0.91 5.30
C ALA A 25 0.32 -1.45 3.93
N ALA A 26 0.90 -0.95 2.84
CA ALA A 26 0.68 -1.49 1.50
C ALA A 26 1.14 -2.96 1.41
N ALA A 27 2.29 -3.30 1.99
CA ALA A 27 2.80 -4.66 2.03
C ALA A 27 1.88 -5.60 2.85
N ALA A 28 1.30 -5.14 3.95
CA ALA A 28 0.35 -5.93 4.73
C ALA A 28 -0.91 -6.28 3.93
N GLY A 29 -1.50 -5.30 3.23
CA GLY A 29 -2.62 -5.55 2.33
C GLY A 29 -2.25 -6.47 1.17
N TYR A 30 -1.07 -6.28 0.57
CA TYR A 30 -0.59 -7.12 -0.52
C TYR A 30 -0.43 -8.59 -0.09
N ARG A 31 0.11 -8.83 1.11
CA ARG A 31 0.23 -10.19 1.66
C ARG A 31 -1.11 -10.90 1.80
N ILE A 32 -2.16 -10.19 2.23
CA ILE A 32 -3.49 -10.79 2.33
C ILE A 32 -4.06 -11.17 0.97
N LEU A 33 -3.79 -10.39 -0.08
CA LEU A 33 -4.14 -10.78 -1.45
C LEU A 33 -3.40 -12.06 -1.88
N GLU A 34 -2.09 -12.15 -1.61
CA GLU A 34 -1.28 -13.35 -1.90
C GLU A 34 -1.75 -14.58 -1.10
N GLU A 35 -2.30 -14.37 0.09
CA GLU A 35 -2.89 -15.42 0.95
C GLU A 35 -4.34 -15.79 0.54
N GLY A 36 -4.85 -15.22 -0.56
CA GLY A 36 -6.16 -15.55 -1.13
C GLY A 36 -7.33 -14.70 -0.63
N GLY A 37 -7.05 -13.66 0.16
CA GLY A 37 -8.04 -12.66 0.56
C GLY A 37 -8.48 -11.79 -0.61
N ASN A 38 -9.68 -11.21 -0.50
CA ASN A 38 -10.19 -10.28 -1.50
C ASN A 38 -9.73 -8.82 -1.22
N ALA A 39 -10.16 -7.88 -2.06
CA ALA A 39 -9.80 -6.47 -1.95
C ALA A 39 -10.25 -5.82 -0.61
N ILE A 40 -11.37 -6.27 -0.03
CA ILE A 40 -11.85 -5.81 1.27
C ILE A 40 -10.93 -6.31 2.38
N ASP A 41 -10.56 -7.60 2.36
CA ASP A 41 -9.65 -8.19 3.36
C ASP A 41 -8.29 -7.46 3.34
N ALA A 42 -7.77 -7.21 2.14
CA ALA A 42 -6.54 -6.45 1.94
C ALA A 42 -6.65 -5.00 2.44
N GLY A 43 -7.78 -4.35 2.20
CA GLY A 43 -8.07 -3.00 2.71
C GLY A 43 -8.12 -2.95 4.24
N VAL A 44 -8.76 -3.93 4.88
CA VAL A 44 -8.81 -4.06 6.35
C VAL A 44 -7.41 -4.30 6.92
N ALA A 45 -6.61 -5.18 6.33
CA ALA A 45 -5.25 -5.43 6.79
C ALA A 45 -4.35 -4.20 6.66
N ALA A 46 -4.41 -3.49 5.53
CA ALA A 46 -3.69 -2.23 5.35
C ALA A 46 -4.18 -1.15 6.33
N GLY A 47 -5.49 -1.05 6.57
CA GLY A 47 -6.11 -0.11 7.50
C GLY A 47 -5.80 -0.39 8.98
N ILE A 48 -5.62 -1.65 9.37
CA ILE A 48 -5.13 -1.97 10.72
C ILE A 48 -3.64 -1.62 10.82
N ALA A 49 -2.84 -2.03 9.82
CA ALA A 49 -1.39 -1.82 9.84
C ALA A 49 -1.00 -0.34 9.86
N ILE A 50 -1.71 0.53 9.13
CA ILE A 50 -1.39 1.96 9.04
C ILE A 50 -1.44 2.66 10.41
N ASN A 51 -2.32 2.23 11.32
CA ASN A 51 -2.39 2.76 12.69
C ASN A 51 -1.13 2.48 13.53
N VAL A 52 -0.32 1.50 13.14
CA VAL A 52 0.94 1.17 13.81
C VAL A 52 2.12 1.83 13.12
N VAL A 53 2.16 1.77 11.79
CA VAL A 53 3.33 2.20 11.02
C VAL A 53 3.30 3.69 10.63
N LEU A 54 2.14 4.33 10.70
CA LEU A 54 1.93 5.75 10.47
C LEU A 54 0.87 6.32 11.46
N PRO A 55 1.15 6.32 12.77
CA PRO A 55 0.17 6.63 13.80
C PRO A 55 -0.32 8.09 13.80
N GLU A 56 0.42 9.01 13.21
CA GLU A 56 0.11 10.44 13.20
C GLU A 56 -0.86 10.88 12.08
N ASN A 57 -1.14 10.01 11.09
CA ASN A 57 -1.89 10.35 9.87
C ASN A 57 -2.84 9.21 9.43
N THR A 58 -3.84 8.88 10.25
CA THR A 58 -4.84 7.83 9.94
C THR A 58 -6.23 8.34 9.59
#